data_AF-W4GVB2-F1
#
_entry.id   AF-W4GVB2-F1
#
_cell.length_a   1.000
_cell.length_b   1.000
_cell.length_c   1.000
_cell.angle_alpha   90.00
_cell.angle_beta   90.00
_cell.angle_gamma   90.00
#
_symmetry.space_group_name_H-M   'P 1'
#
loop_
_entity.id
_entity.type
_entity.pdbx_description
1 polymer ?
#
loop_
_entity_poly.entity_id
_entity_poly.type
_entity_poly.pdbx_seq_one_letter_code
_entity_poly.pdbx_strand_id
1 'polypeptide(L)'
;MLRLFCVVVGGVGSPFSVTVPEDEVVDGLKEQIAIKKKYQFPPDELDLYMATNGAGFSTMDAQAVTLHRLHGDLEANLRAFKKMDPLLSIKKVFRGTFPPNKEQVYVFVVVPKHAVAAPTRRLFCVVVGRDGGPFSVTVPEDEVVDGLKEQIAIKKKYQFPADEMDLYMATSGAGFSSAGASAVTPYNLYDLRTFTKMNPLLSIKKLFGGTFPLTEELVYVFAVTVEPEEVGVSPRKVHQRDQSYLAISDMSTATVVELGYRLESTSVPAIEASATLSIPDFEWIEKLGKWDPTNIQKYQQYVADMLRDFLDLAVKTTVPCDLDARLSKCHRELKGASDLYVIPHACGDLLGRSDVVVLMELTQSENLSEQDVARTVGCMLAANTIFDKEVYRPTPVGVATNLRDEWLLFWVGPRGQICMAGVDSNNEKLSRETAWHYIRKHCAYVNSIYESRFTKRETVIDESKSPTPHPVFGGINAGFLTK
;
A
#
# COMPACT_ATOMS: atom_id res chain seq x y z
N MET A 1 -56.52 20.35 -20.28
CA MET A 1 -55.14 20.13 -19.81
C MET A 1 -54.94 20.92 -18.53
N LEU A 2 -54.45 20.27 -17.48
CA LEU A 2 -54.15 20.86 -16.17
C LEU A 2 -52.65 21.10 -16.06
N ARG A 3 -52.28 22.21 -15.44
CA ARG A 3 -50.90 22.51 -15.07
C ARG A 3 -50.73 22.28 -13.58
N LEU A 4 -49.99 21.24 -13.21
CA LEU A 4 -49.68 20.89 -11.83
C LEU A 4 -48.27 21.35 -11.49
N PHE A 5 -48.08 21.90 -10.31
CA PHE A 5 -46.75 22.22 -9.77
C PHE A 5 -46.30 21.12 -8.82
N CYS A 6 -45.11 20.63 -9.10
CA CYS A 6 -44.49 19.50 -8.47
C CYS A 6 -43.18 19.93 -7.81
N VAL A 7 -42.79 19.25 -6.73
CA VAL A 7 -41.45 19.38 -6.12
C VAL A 7 -40.89 17.99 -5.86
N VAL A 8 -39.57 17.82 -6.04
CA VAL A 8 -38.90 16.56 -5.67
C VAL A 8 -38.56 16.61 -4.18
N VAL A 9 -38.96 15.58 -3.44
CA VAL A 9 -38.77 15.53 -1.99
C VAL A 9 -37.41 14.92 -1.66
N GLY A 10 -36.65 15.56 -0.76
CA GLY A 10 -35.37 15.05 -0.29
C GLY A 10 -34.16 15.35 -1.19
N GLY A 11 -34.33 16.08 -2.29
CA GLY A 11 -33.25 16.59 -3.13
C GLY A 11 -33.20 18.13 -3.15
N VAL A 12 -32.08 18.70 -3.57
CA VAL A 12 -31.94 20.15 -3.81
C VAL A 12 -32.68 20.51 -5.10
N GLY A 13 -34.00 20.69 -5.03
CA GLY A 13 -34.85 20.88 -6.21
C GLY A 13 -35.81 22.06 -6.09
N SER A 14 -35.81 22.95 -7.10
CA SER A 14 -36.86 23.97 -7.25
C SER A 14 -38.17 23.34 -7.77
N PRO A 15 -39.34 23.88 -7.37
CA PRO A 15 -40.62 23.46 -7.94
C PRO A 15 -40.64 23.61 -9.46
N PHE A 16 -41.38 22.72 -10.12
CA PHE A 16 -41.51 22.68 -11.56
C PHE A 16 -42.95 22.35 -11.95
N SER A 17 -43.40 22.78 -13.12
CA SER A 17 -44.78 22.50 -13.56
C SER A 17 -44.83 21.40 -14.62
N VAL A 18 -45.81 20.50 -14.53
CA VAL A 18 -46.14 19.49 -15.56
C VAL A 18 -47.54 19.75 -16.08
N THR A 19 -47.75 19.53 -17.38
CA THR A 19 -49.06 19.67 -18.03
C THR A 19 -49.60 18.29 -18.35
N VAL A 20 -50.82 17.97 -17.93
CA VAL A 20 -51.42 16.63 -18.07
C VAL A 20 -52.93 16.74 -18.40
N PRO A 21 -53.55 15.83 -19.16
CA PRO A 21 -55.02 15.78 -19.31
C PRO A 21 -55.73 15.53 -17.97
N GLU A 22 -56.99 15.95 -17.83
CA GLU A 22 -57.73 15.79 -16.56
C GLU A 22 -58.17 14.36 -16.29
N ASP A 23 -58.50 13.66 -17.36
CA ASP A 23 -58.94 12.27 -17.34
C ASP A 23 -57.76 11.28 -17.38
N GLU A 24 -56.53 11.80 -17.43
CA GLU A 24 -55.30 11.00 -17.36
C GLU A 24 -55.19 10.31 -16.00
N VAL A 25 -54.51 9.17 -15.97
CA VAL A 25 -54.21 8.45 -14.72
C VAL A 25 -52.93 8.95 -14.07
N VAL A 26 -52.77 8.70 -12.77
CA VAL A 26 -51.57 9.07 -12.02
C VAL A 26 -50.30 8.46 -12.63
N ASP A 27 -50.40 7.28 -13.23
CA ASP A 27 -49.28 6.65 -13.93
C ASP A 27 -48.79 7.48 -15.13
N GLY A 28 -49.71 7.98 -15.97
CA GLY A 28 -49.39 8.93 -17.04
C GLY A 28 -48.77 10.23 -16.51
N LEU A 29 -49.17 10.70 -15.33
CA LEU A 29 -48.49 11.82 -14.67
C LEU A 29 -47.05 11.48 -14.26
N LYS A 30 -46.78 10.25 -13.77
CA LYS A 30 -45.41 9.79 -13.48
C LYS A 30 -44.54 9.78 -14.74
N GLU A 31 -45.05 9.28 -15.86
CA GLU A 31 -44.35 9.29 -17.15
C GLU A 31 -43.98 10.71 -17.58
N GLN A 32 -44.94 11.64 -17.52
CA GLN A 32 -44.70 13.05 -17.89
C GLN A 32 -43.64 13.71 -16.99
N ILE A 33 -43.63 13.39 -15.69
CA ILE A 33 -42.61 13.87 -14.75
C ILE A 33 -41.23 13.29 -15.12
N ALA A 34 -41.15 11.98 -15.37
CA ALA A 34 -39.92 11.29 -15.71
C ALA A 34 -39.30 11.83 -17.01
N ILE A 35 -40.10 12.00 -18.06
CA ILE A 35 -39.69 12.60 -19.34
C ILE A 35 -39.18 14.02 -19.11
N LYS A 36 -39.95 14.85 -18.38
CA LYS A 36 -39.58 16.25 -18.14
C LYS A 36 -38.28 16.39 -17.35
N LYS A 37 -38.04 15.51 -16.38
CA LYS A 37 -36.83 15.50 -15.55
C LYS A 37 -35.69 14.69 -16.14
N LYS A 38 -35.92 14.01 -17.28
CA LYS A 38 -34.94 13.13 -17.95
C LYS A 38 -34.40 12.06 -17.01
N TYR A 39 -35.29 11.46 -16.24
CA TYR A 39 -34.93 10.35 -15.37
C TYR A 39 -34.55 9.12 -16.20
N GLN A 40 -33.50 8.41 -15.76
CA GLN A 40 -32.95 7.23 -16.44
C GLN A 40 -33.52 5.90 -15.89
N PHE A 41 -34.52 5.99 -15.01
CA PHE A 41 -35.17 4.84 -14.38
C PHE A 41 -36.66 4.79 -14.81
N PRO A 42 -37.29 3.61 -14.72
CA PRO A 42 -38.70 3.42 -15.05
C PRO A 42 -39.65 4.38 -14.29
N PRO A 43 -40.63 5.02 -14.95
CA PRO A 43 -41.51 6.00 -14.31
C PRO A 43 -42.36 5.44 -13.16
N ASP A 44 -42.68 4.14 -13.18
CA ASP A 44 -43.48 3.45 -12.17
C ASP A 44 -42.81 3.46 -10.79
N GLU A 45 -41.48 3.61 -10.75
CA GLU A 45 -40.70 3.73 -9.52
C GLU A 45 -40.86 5.09 -8.80
N LEU A 46 -41.49 6.07 -9.44
CA LEU A 46 -41.87 7.32 -8.78
C LEU A 46 -43.02 7.09 -7.81
N ASP A 47 -42.93 7.64 -6.61
CA ASP A 47 -44.05 7.75 -5.68
C ASP A 47 -44.56 9.20 -5.65
N LEU A 48 -45.87 9.39 -5.85
CA LEU A 48 -46.49 10.72 -5.85
C LEU A 48 -47.37 10.90 -4.61
N TYR A 49 -47.20 12.03 -3.93
CA TYR A 49 -48.00 12.43 -2.77
C TYR A 49 -48.67 13.78 -3.01
N MET A 50 -49.85 13.96 -2.44
CA MET A 50 -50.58 15.24 -2.45
C MET A 50 -50.95 15.69 -1.04
N ALA A 51 -51.23 16.98 -0.86
CA ALA A 51 -51.77 17.51 0.38
C ALA A 51 -53.20 16.98 0.63
N THR A 52 -53.52 16.52 1.83
CA THR A 52 -54.86 16.03 2.19
C THR A 52 -55.89 17.16 2.35
N ASN A 53 -55.44 18.34 2.76
CA ASN A 53 -56.28 19.52 3.00
C ASN A 53 -56.66 20.25 1.70
N GLY A 54 -56.17 19.80 0.54
CA GLY A 54 -56.40 20.44 -0.75
C GLY A 54 -55.75 21.83 -0.91
N ALA A 55 -55.08 22.33 0.14
CA ALA A 55 -54.34 23.57 0.09
C ALA A 55 -52.95 23.29 -0.49
N GLY A 56 -52.55 24.07 -1.48
CA GLY A 56 -51.21 24.00 -2.03
C GLY A 56 -50.20 24.54 -1.03
N PHE A 57 -48.96 24.08 -1.13
CA PHE A 57 -47.85 24.59 -0.35
C PHE A 57 -47.20 25.77 -1.07
N SER A 58 -46.74 26.78 -0.33
CA SER A 58 -45.82 27.75 -0.91
C SER A 58 -44.53 27.03 -1.35
N THR A 59 -43.76 27.61 -2.27
CA THR A 59 -42.45 27.05 -2.66
C THR A 59 -41.53 26.81 -1.46
N MET A 60 -41.54 27.73 -0.48
CA MET A 60 -40.71 27.65 0.72
C MET A 60 -41.17 26.53 1.65
N ASP A 61 -42.48 26.40 1.89
CA ASP A 61 -43.02 25.33 2.73
C ASP A 61 -42.86 23.96 2.07
N ALA A 62 -43.00 23.89 0.74
CA ALA A 62 -42.84 22.67 -0.03
C ALA A 62 -41.39 22.15 0.03
N GLN A 63 -40.39 23.04 0.02
CA GLN A 63 -38.98 22.69 0.18
C GLN A 63 -38.64 22.15 1.59
N ALA A 64 -39.40 22.55 2.61
CA ALA A 64 -39.22 22.05 3.98
C ALA A 64 -39.82 20.65 4.21
N VAL A 65 -40.52 20.06 3.22
CA VAL A 65 -41.08 18.72 3.33
C VAL A 65 -39.98 17.67 3.15
N THR A 66 -39.87 16.74 4.11
CA THR A 66 -38.88 15.66 4.11
C THR A 66 -39.51 14.29 3.87
N LEU A 67 -38.71 13.31 3.42
CA LEU A 67 -39.19 11.92 3.24
C LEU A 67 -39.77 11.32 4.52
N HIS A 68 -39.16 11.60 5.68
CA HIS A 68 -39.71 11.17 6.98
C HIS A 68 -41.10 11.76 7.26
N ARG A 69 -41.38 12.97 6.75
CA ARG A 69 -42.70 13.61 6.90
C ARG A 69 -43.75 12.98 5.97
N LEU A 70 -43.34 12.38 4.85
CA LEU A 70 -44.21 11.64 3.94
C LEU A 70 -44.39 10.18 4.35
N HIS A 71 -43.38 9.54 4.96
CA HIS A 71 -43.34 8.10 5.25
C HIS A 71 -43.41 7.71 6.75
N GLY A 72 -43.40 8.66 7.70
CA GLY A 72 -43.25 8.38 9.14
C GLY A 72 -44.54 8.04 9.90
N ASP A 73 -44.39 7.29 11.02
CA ASP A 73 -45.42 6.74 11.91
C ASP A 73 -45.99 7.70 12.98
N LEU A 74 -45.61 8.98 12.99
CA LEU A 74 -46.12 9.91 14.00
C LEU A 74 -47.57 10.31 13.63
N GLU A 75 -48.55 9.92 14.45
CA GLU A 75 -50.01 10.12 14.23
C GLU A 75 -50.43 11.55 13.83
N ALA A 76 -49.62 12.58 14.17
CA ALA A 76 -49.85 13.97 13.77
C ALA A 76 -49.46 14.30 12.31
N ASN A 77 -48.51 13.58 11.71
CA ASN A 77 -48.01 13.84 10.33
C ASN A 77 -48.74 13.02 9.25
N LEU A 78 -49.30 11.85 9.60
CA LEU A 78 -50.10 10.99 8.70
C LEU A 78 -51.34 11.70 8.12
N ARG A 79 -51.80 12.80 8.72
CA ARG A 79 -53.01 13.51 8.28
C ARG A 79 -52.77 14.58 7.22
N ALA A 80 -51.53 14.94 6.89
CA ALA A 80 -51.24 16.09 6.00
C ALA A 80 -51.00 15.70 4.53
N PHE A 81 -50.58 14.45 4.27
CA PHE A 81 -50.23 13.99 2.92
C PHE A 81 -50.89 12.66 2.60
N LYS A 82 -51.25 12.48 1.33
CA LYS A 82 -51.88 11.27 0.80
C LYS A 82 -51.10 10.76 -0.40
N LYS A 83 -50.70 9.49 -0.38
CA LYS A 83 -50.12 8.80 -1.54
C LYS A 83 -51.17 8.70 -2.65
N MET A 84 -50.79 9.07 -3.87
CA MET A 84 -51.65 8.99 -5.05
C MET A 84 -51.62 7.55 -5.59
N ASP A 85 -52.79 6.98 -5.83
CA ASP A 85 -52.94 5.65 -6.43
C ASP A 85 -52.67 5.74 -7.95
N PRO A 86 -51.72 4.98 -8.51
CA PRO A 86 -51.36 5.00 -9.93
C PRO A 86 -52.54 4.84 -10.89
N LEU A 87 -53.57 4.09 -10.50
CA LEU A 87 -54.71 3.74 -11.35
C LEU A 87 -55.86 4.75 -11.28
N LEU A 88 -55.80 5.74 -10.38
CA LEU A 88 -56.84 6.76 -10.28
C LEU A 88 -56.61 7.88 -11.30
N SER A 89 -57.69 8.40 -11.88
CA SER A 89 -57.60 9.59 -12.73
C SER A 89 -57.27 10.83 -11.89
N ILE A 90 -56.52 11.77 -12.47
CA ILE A 90 -56.14 13.03 -11.81
C ILE A 90 -57.39 13.77 -11.29
N LYS A 91 -58.46 13.80 -12.07
CA LYS A 91 -59.75 14.34 -11.65
C LYS A 91 -60.33 13.68 -10.39
N LYS A 92 -60.23 12.36 -10.25
CA LYS A 92 -60.68 11.63 -9.05
C LYS A 92 -59.78 11.91 -7.85
N VAL A 93 -58.47 11.98 -8.06
CA VAL A 93 -57.48 12.23 -7.01
C VAL A 93 -57.72 13.59 -6.34
N PHE A 94 -57.96 14.64 -7.14
CA PHE A 94 -58.28 15.98 -6.64
C PHE A 94 -59.78 16.21 -6.36
N ARG A 95 -60.61 15.16 -6.37
CA ARG A 95 -62.06 15.21 -6.12
C ARG A 95 -62.81 16.24 -6.98
N GLY A 96 -62.34 16.50 -8.20
CA GLY A 96 -62.90 17.50 -9.12
C GLY A 96 -62.65 18.97 -8.75
N THR A 97 -62.13 19.26 -7.56
CA THR A 97 -61.67 20.59 -7.15
C THR A 97 -60.20 20.73 -7.44
N PHE A 98 -59.89 21.20 -8.64
CA PHE A 98 -58.52 21.46 -9.04
C PHE A 98 -57.97 22.71 -8.35
N PRO A 99 -56.65 22.77 -8.15
CA PRO A 99 -56.12 23.84 -7.35
C PRO A 99 -56.26 25.21 -8.01
N PRO A 100 -56.83 26.21 -7.31
CA PRO A 100 -57.22 27.48 -7.91
C PRO A 100 -56.02 28.41 -8.18
N ASN A 101 -54.91 28.22 -7.47
CA ASN A 101 -53.75 29.12 -7.52
C ASN A 101 -52.59 28.52 -8.32
N LYS A 102 -52.07 29.31 -9.27
CA LYS A 102 -51.03 28.92 -10.26
C LYS A 102 -49.59 28.98 -9.71
N GLU A 103 -49.40 29.20 -8.41
CA GLU A 103 -48.06 29.44 -7.84
C GLU A 103 -47.78 28.62 -6.56
N GLN A 104 -48.58 27.60 -6.29
CA GLN A 104 -48.40 26.70 -5.14
C GLN A 104 -48.07 25.29 -5.61
N VAL A 105 -47.33 24.55 -4.78
CA VAL A 105 -46.94 23.15 -5.02
C VAL A 105 -48.03 22.23 -4.49
N TYR A 106 -48.49 21.31 -5.33
CA TYR A 106 -49.59 20.39 -5.01
C TYR A 106 -49.17 18.92 -5.04
N VAL A 107 -48.10 18.60 -5.78
CA VAL A 107 -47.61 17.23 -5.96
C VAL A 107 -46.18 17.13 -5.44
N PHE A 108 -45.95 16.19 -4.54
CA PHE A 108 -44.66 15.84 -3.98
C PHE A 108 -44.18 14.56 -4.67
N VAL A 109 -43.08 14.68 -5.40
CA VAL A 109 -42.47 13.58 -6.16
C VAL A 109 -41.38 12.97 -5.32
N VAL A 110 -41.59 11.73 -4.89
CA VAL A 110 -40.58 10.89 -4.27
C VAL A 110 -39.99 10.05 -5.38
N VAL A 111 -38.74 10.35 -5.73
CA VAL A 111 -37.98 9.53 -6.67
C VAL A 111 -37.39 8.33 -5.91
N PRO A 112 -37.18 7.19 -6.58
CA PRO A 112 -36.59 6.03 -5.92
C PRO A 112 -35.21 6.38 -5.37
N LYS A 113 -34.78 5.69 -4.31
CA LYS A 113 -33.56 6.04 -3.56
C LYS A 113 -32.32 6.16 -4.44
N HIS A 114 -32.21 5.33 -5.47
CA HIS A 114 -31.09 5.36 -6.42
C HIS A 114 -31.15 6.54 -7.41
N ALA A 115 -32.20 7.36 -7.38
CA ALA A 115 -32.43 8.43 -8.35
C ALA A 115 -32.77 9.80 -7.75
N VAL A 116 -32.84 9.91 -6.43
CA VAL A 116 -32.68 11.22 -5.77
C VAL A 116 -31.28 11.66 -6.18
N ALA A 117 -31.13 12.86 -6.76
CA ALA A 117 -29.83 13.51 -6.80
C ALA A 117 -29.47 13.76 -5.35
N ALA A 118 -28.85 12.75 -4.75
CA ALA A 118 -28.62 12.75 -3.33
C ALA A 118 -27.76 13.96 -3.01
N PRO A 119 -28.04 14.64 -1.88
CA PRO A 119 -27.31 15.85 -1.50
C PRO A 119 -25.83 15.58 -1.69
N THR A 120 -25.17 16.30 -2.61
CA THR A 120 -23.79 15.98 -2.97
C THR A 120 -22.84 16.81 -2.15
N ARG A 121 -21.75 16.18 -1.74
CA ARG A 121 -20.65 16.79 -1.01
C ARG A 121 -19.44 16.90 -1.92
N ARG A 122 -18.87 18.10 -1.99
CA ARG A 122 -17.59 18.33 -2.68
C ARG A 122 -16.45 18.08 -1.70
N LEU A 123 -15.58 17.14 -2.01
CA LEU A 123 -14.44 16.71 -1.20
C LEU A 123 -13.14 17.06 -1.92
N PHE A 124 -12.16 17.59 -1.20
CA PHE A 124 -10.80 17.76 -1.71
C PHE A 124 -9.94 16.57 -1.29
N CYS A 125 -9.32 15.97 -2.30
CA CYS A 125 -8.56 14.74 -2.22
C CYS A 125 -7.11 14.98 -2.67
N VAL A 126 -6.16 14.22 -2.15
CA VAL A 126 -4.79 14.13 -2.67
C VAL A 126 -4.40 12.66 -2.81
N VAL A 127 -3.59 12.34 -3.82
CA VAL A 127 -3.01 11.01 -3.98
C VAL A 127 -1.66 11.02 -3.31
N VAL A 128 -1.45 10.07 -2.41
CA VAL A 128 -0.26 10.03 -1.59
C VAL A 128 0.73 9.01 -2.15
N GLY A 129 1.99 9.44 -2.35
CA GLY A 129 3.06 8.59 -2.93
C GLY A 129 3.33 8.80 -4.43
N ARG A 130 2.73 9.82 -5.07
CA ARG A 130 3.07 10.24 -6.45
C ARG A 130 3.11 11.77 -6.55
N ASP A 131 3.87 12.31 -7.49
CA ASP A 131 3.86 13.76 -7.78
C ASP A 131 2.47 14.18 -8.30
N GLY A 132 1.72 14.90 -7.47
CA GLY A 132 0.39 15.39 -7.83
C GLY A 132 -0.22 16.34 -6.80
N GLY A 133 -0.89 17.40 -7.26
CA GLY A 133 -1.58 18.36 -6.40
C GLY A 133 -2.99 17.92 -5.99
N PRO A 134 -3.57 18.56 -4.95
CA PRO A 134 -4.94 18.28 -4.52
C PRO A 134 -5.97 18.52 -5.64
N PHE A 135 -7.05 17.75 -5.61
CA PHE A 135 -8.13 17.82 -6.60
C PHE A 135 -9.48 17.61 -5.92
N SER A 136 -10.56 18.11 -6.52
CA SER A 136 -11.90 17.96 -5.94
C SER A 136 -12.69 16.82 -6.58
N VAL A 137 -13.52 16.13 -5.81
CA VAL A 137 -14.51 15.13 -6.25
C VAL A 137 -15.87 15.50 -5.66
N THR A 138 -16.94 15.34 -6.43
CA THR A 138 -18.31 15.62 -5.98
C THR A 138 -19.07 14.32 -5.91
N VAL A 139 -19.44 13.90 -4.70
CA VAL A 139 -20.05 12.60 -4.42
C VAL A 139 -21.37 12.78 -3.67
N PRO A 140 -22.41 11.95 -3.88
CA PRO A 140 -23.61 12.00 -3.04
C PRO A 140 -23.30 11.72 -1.56
N GLU A 141 -24.04 12.33 -0.64
CA GLU A 141 -23.80 12.22 0.81
C GLU A 141 -24.25 10.86 1.36
N ASP A 142 -25.28 10.25 0.77
CA ASP A 142 -25.72 8.90 1.10
C ASP A 142 -24.89 7.82 0.39
N GLU A 143 -24.08 8.20 -0.61
CA GLU A 143 -23.10 7.32 -1.25
C GLU A 143 -22.13 6.77 -0.21
N VAL A 144 -21.66 5.55 -0.45
CA VAL A 144 -20.68 4.90 0.42
C VAL A 144 -19.26 5.21 -0.05
N VAL A 145 -18.29 5.01 0.84
CA VAL A 145 -16.87 5.29 0.55
C VAL A 145 -16.37 4.53 -0.67
N ASP A 146 -16.91 3.34 -0.95
CA ASP A 146 -16.55 2.56 -2.14
C ASP A 146 -16.91 3.30 -3.44
N GLY A 147 -18.11 3.89 -3.53
CA GLY A 147 -18.48 4.74 -4.67
C GLY A 147 -17.61 5.98 -4.81
N LEU A 148 -17.09 6.53 -3.69
CA LEU A 148 -16.08 7.59 -3.73
C LEU A 148 -14.74 7.11 -4.32
N LYS A 149 -14.33 5.86 -4.04
CA LYS A 149 -13.12 5.27 -4.62
C LYS A 149 -13.24 5.18 -6.15
N GLU A 150 -14.36 4.66 -6.65
CA GLU A 150 -14.63 4.56 -8.09
C GLU A 150 -14.56 5.92 -8.78
N GLN A 151 -15.17 6.95 -8.18
CA GLN A 151 -15.16 8.30 -8.75
C GLN A 151 -13.76 8.93 -8.78
N ILE A 152 -12.95 8.72 -7.75
CA ILE A 152 -11.54 9.15 -7.74
C ILE A 152 -10.76 8.42 -8.84
N ALA A 153 -10.94 7.11 -8.98
CA ALA A 153 -10.27 6.29 -9.99
C ALA A 153 -10.62 6.72 -11.42
N ILE A 154 -11.91 6.93 -11.71
CA ILE A 154 -12.39 7.47 -12.99
C ILE A 154 -11.77 8.85 -13.27
N LYS A 155 -11.80 9.74 -12.28
CA LYS A 155 -11.29 11.12 -12.42
C LYS A 155 -9.79 11.16 -12.69
N LYS A 156 -9.01 10.27 -12.07
CA LYS A 156 -7.56 10.15 -12.25
C LYS A 156 -7.15 9.22 -13.39
N LYS A 157 -8.13 8.57 -14.05
CA LYS A 157 -7.93 7.61 -15.14
C LYS A 157 -7.02 6.44 -14.74
N TYR A 158 -7.21 5.91 -13.53
CA TYR A 158 -6.48 4.72 -13.10
C TYR A 158 -6.89 3.49 -13.92
N GLN A 159 -5.92 2.61 -14.18
CA GLN A 159 -6.12 1.36 -14.94
C GLN A 159 -6.24 0.12 -14.05
N PHE A 160 -6.23 0.30 -12.73
CA PHE A 160 -6.41 -0.77 -11.73
C PHE A 160 -7.81 -0.68 -11.09
N PRO A 161 -8.36 -1.79 -10.57
CA PRO A 161 -9.64 -1.84 -9.87
C PRO A 161 -9.73 -0.86 -8.68
N ALA A 162 -10.87 -0.17 -8.52
CA ALA A 162 -11.01 0.89 -7.52
C ALA A 162 -10.94 0.39 -6.06
N ASP A 163 -11.21 -0.89 -5.84
CA ASP A 163 -11.14 -1.59 -4.55
C ASP A 163 -9.72 -1.72 -4.00
N GLU A 164 -8.70 -1.70 -4.87
CA GLU A 164 -7.27 -1.70 -4.49
C GLU A 164 -6.80 -0.35 -3.90
N MET A 165 -7.61 0.70 -4.00
CA MET A 165 -7.33 2.02 -3.43
C MET A 165 -7.91 2.13 -2.02
N ASP A 166 -7.09 2.45 -1.03
CA ASP A 166 -7.55 2.80 0.31
C ASP A 166 -7.72 4.32 0.47
N LEU A 167 -8.77 4.72 1.18
CA LEU A 167 -9.03 6.13 1.51
C LEU A 167 -8.84 6.36 3.01
N TYR A 168 -8.17 7.45 3.36
CA TYR A 168 -7.92 7.89 4.73
C TYR A 168 -8.41 9.32 4.92
N MET A 169 -8.88 9.64 6.13
CA MET A 169 -9.29 10.99 6.52
C MET A 169 -8.62 11.44 7.81
N ALA A 170 -8.41 12.73 8.01
CA ALA A 170 -7.80 13.27 9.23
C ALA A 170 -8.67 13.01 10.49
N THR A 171 -8.09 12.56 11.60
CA THR A 171 -8.80 12.35 12.88
C THR A 171 -9.08 13.66 13.61
N SER A 172 -8.24 14.69 13.40
CA SER A 172 -8.32 15.99 14.10
C SER A 172 -9.44 16.90 13.59
N GLY A 173 -10.01 16.57 12.42
CA GLY A 173 -11.01 17.38 11.73
C GLY A 173 -10.55 18.76 11.25
N ALA A 174 -9.29 19.11 11.44
CA ALA A 174 -8.74 20.40 11.05
C ALA A 174 -8.48 20.54 9.54
N GLY A 175 -8.45 19.43 8.79
CA GLY A 175 -8.06 19.42 7.37
C GLY A 175 -6.58 19.79 7.17
N PHE A 176 -6.11 19.70 5.93
CA PHE A 176 -4.74 20.05 5.55
C PHE A 176 -4.73 21.12 4.48
N SER A 177 -3.81 22.08 4.55
CA SER A 177 -3.57 22.98 3.43
C SER A 177 -3.03 22.19 2.23
N SER A 178 -3.07 22.76 1.02
CA SER A 178 -2.51 22.10 -0.17
C SER A 178 -1.04 21.67 0.03
N ALA A 179 -0.20 22.56 0.58
CA ALA A 179 1.21 22.24 0.86
C ALA A 179 1.36 21.17 1.97
N GLY A 180 0.54 21.24 3.01
CA GLY A 180 0.55 20.24 4.08
C GLY A 180 0.07 18.87 3.58
N ALA A 181 -0.93 18.84 2.71
CA ALA A 181 -1.47 17.62 2.12
C ALA A 181 -0.48 16.95 1.16
N SER A 182 0.25 17.73 0.37
CA SER A 182 1.31 17.20 -0.51
C SER A 182 2.52 16.66 0.26
N ALA A 183 2.72 17.09 1.51
CA ALA A 183 3.77 16.56 2.39
C ALA A 183 3.37 15.27 3.12
N VAL A 184 2.10 14.85 3.03
CA VAL A 184 1.61 13.59 3.61
C VAL A 184 2.11 12.42 2.76
N THR A 185 2.88 11.53 3.38
CA THR A 185 3.39 10.29 2.77
C THR A 185 2.50 9.10 3.11
N PRO A 186 2.59 7.94 2.39
CA PRO A 186 1.76 6.77 2.71
C PRO A 186 1.93 6.33 4.16
N TYR A 187 3.16 6.42 4.68
CA TYR A 187 3.49 6.12 6.07
C TYR A 187 2.76 6.99 7.10
N ASN A 188 2.49 8.26 6.78
CA ASN A 188 1.71 9.13 7.67
C ASN A 188 0.25 8.68 7.79
N LEU A 189 -0.31 8.06 6.75
CA LEU A 189 -1.70 7.58 6.74
C LEU A 189 -1.85 6.24 7.45
N TYR A 190 -0.81 5.40 7.41
CA TYR A 190 -0.74 4.16 8.19
C TYR A 190 -0.46 4.41 9.69
N ASP A 191 -0.01 5.60 10.09
CA ASP A 191 0.01 6.07 11.48
C ASP A 191 -1.39 6.53 11.92
N LEU A 192 -2.25 5.55 12.24
CA LEU A 192 -3.69 5.70 12.51
C LEU A 192 -4.09 6.68 13.65
N ARG A 193 -3.15 7.38 14.28
CA ARG A 193 -3.44 8.36 15.35
C ARG A 193 -3.95 9.69 14.79
N THR A 194 -3.44 10.10 13.63
CA THR A 194 -3.78 11.37 12.96
C THR A 194 -4.70 11.16 11.76
N PHE A 195 -4.86 9.91 11.30
CA PHE A 195 -5.72 9.57 10.18
C PHE A 195 -6.54 8.31 10.47
N THR A 196 -7.80 8.32 10.04
CA THR A 196 -8.73 7.20 10.13
C THR A 196 -8.91 6.62 8.73
N LYS A 197 -8.64 5.32 8.57
CA LYS A 197 -9.02 4.60 7.35
C LYS A 197 -10.53 4.67 7.19
N MET A 198 -11.00 5.15 6.04
CA MET A 198 -12.41 5.29 5.74
C MET A 198 -13.00 3.88 5.49
N ASN A 199 -14.06 3.53 6.21
CA ASN A 199 -14.72 2.24 6.02
C ASN A 199 -15.52 2.28 4.69
N PRO A 200 -15.26 1.35 3.74
CA PRO A 200 -15.91 1.31 2.42
C PRO A 200 -17.45 1.33 2.45
N LEU A 201 -18.06 0.78 3.51
CA LEU A 201 -19.50 0.61 3.64
C LEU A 201 -20.20 1.76 4.38
N LEU A 202 -19.45 2.71 4.94
CA LEU A 202 -20.05 3.87 5.59
C LEU A 202 -20.43 4.93 4.56
N SER A 203 -21.60 5.55 4.75
CA SER A 203 -21.98 6.68 3.92
C SER A 203 -21.12 7.91 4.21
N ILE A 204 -20.86 8.72 3.19
CA ILE A 204 -20.10 9.97 3.30
C ILE A 204 -20.70 10.88 4.38
N LYS A 205 -22.03 10.97 4.46
CA LYS A 205 -22.77 11.72 5.48
C LYS A 205 -22.40 11.29 6.90
N LYS A 206 -22.26 9.99 7.14
CA LYS A 206 -21.98 9.43 8.46
C LYS A 206 -20.51 9.64 8.85
N LEU A 207 -19.58 9.56 7.90
CA LEU A 207 -18.16 9.79 8.12
C LEU A 207 -17.83 11.24 8.48
N PHE A 208 -18.48 12.20 7.82
CA PHE A 208 -18.20 13.63 7.97
C PHE A 208 -19.29 14.39 8.75
N GLY A 209 -20.13 13.70 9.53
CA GLY A 209 -21.30 14.26 10.21
C GLY A 209 -21.07 14.88 11.60
N GLY A 210 -19.81 15.08 12.03
CA GLY A 210 -19.41 15.70 13.32
C GLY A 210 -18.70 17.05 13.16
N THR A 211 -17.96 17.51 14.20
CA THR A 211 -17.19 18.78 14.29
C THR A 211 -16.02 18.91 13.29
N PHE A 212 -16.26 18.62 12.02
CA PHE A 212 -15.33 18.87 10.91
C PHE A 212 -15.71 20.22 10.29
N PRO A 213 -15.01 21.32 10.60
CA PRO A 213 -15.24 22.59 9.93
C PRO A 213 -14.88 22.45 8.45
N LEU A 214 -15.88 22.55 7.57
CA LEU A 214 -15.69 22.49 6.13
C LEU A 214 -15.35 23.88 5.59
N THR A 215 -14.07 24.22 5.59
CA THR A 215 -13.55 25.32 4.77
C THR A 215 -13.26 24.81 3.37
N GLU A 216 -13.63 25.58 2.34
CA GLU A 216 -13.55 25.21 0.91
C GLU A 216 -12.12 25.05 0.38
N GLU A 217 -11.10 25.15 1.23
CA GLU A 217 -9.68 25.25 0.85
C GLU A 217 -8.78 24.17 1.48
N LEU A 218 -9.35 23.24 2.25
CA LEU A 218 -8.57 22.21 2.96
C LEU A 218 -8.83 20.80 2.40
N VAL A 219 -7.78 19.99 2.39
CA VAL A 219 -7.78 18.58 1.98
C VAL A 219 -8.09 17.71 3.18
N TYR A 220 -9.06 16.80 3.00
CA TYR A 220 -9.53 15.91 4.06
C TYR A 220 -9.42 14.44 3.70
N VAL A 221 -9.33 14.12 2.40
CA VAL A 221 -9.31 12.74 1.91
C VAL A 221 -7.97 12.46 1.26
N PHE A 222 -7.33 11.37 1.68
CA PHE A 222 -6.05 10.92 1.17
C PHE A 222 -6.24 9.56 0.53
N ALA A 223 -5.95 9.47 -0.76
CA ALA A 223 -6.03 8.24 -1.54
C ALA A 223 -4.65 7.56 -1.56
N VAL A 224 -4.60 6.34 -1.03
CA VAL A 224 -3.43 5.47 -1.03
C VAL A 224 -3.71 4.32 -1.95
N THR A 225 -2.89 4.17 -2.97
CA THR A 225 -2.91 3.00 -3.85
C THR A 225 -1.93 2.00 -3.26
N VAL A 226 -2.43 0.87 -2.79
CA VAL A 226 -1.60 -0.17 -2.18
C VAL A 226 -1.07 -1.08 -3.30
N GLU A 227 0.24 -1.26 -3.39
CA GLU A 227 0.78 -2.56 -3.79
C GLU A 227 0.98 -3.36 -2.48
N PRO A 228 0.40 -4.57 -2.32
CA PRO A 228 0.17 -5.24 -1.03
C PRO A 228 1.47 -5.81 -0.41
N GLU A 229 1.64 -5.96 0.91
CA GLU A 229 1.04 -7.03 1.74
C GLU A 229 0.98 -6.77 3.28
N GLU A 230 0.19 -7.63 3.95
CA GLU A 230 -0.48 -7.49 5.25
C GLU A 230 0.33 -7.78 6.54
N VAL A 231 -0.10 -7.11 7.63
CA VAL A 231 0.45 -7.19 9.00
C VAL A 231 -0.57 -7.85 9.95
N GLY A 232 -0.16 -8.92 10.63
CA GLY A 232 -0.85 -9.46 11.81
C GLY A 232 -0.30 -8.86 13.11
N VAL A 233 -1.16 -8.25 13.92
CA VAL A 233 -0.82 -7.53 15.17
C VAL A 233 -1.17 -8.36 16.40
N SER A 234 -0.33 -8.29 17.45
CA SER A 234 -0.82 -8.29 18.85
C SER A 234 0.14 -7.55 19.82
N PRO A 235 -0.37 -6.96 20.93
CA PRO A 235 0.22 -5.74 21.51
C PRO A 235 0.69 -5.86 22.97
N ARG A 236 1.48 -4.83 23.41
CA ARG A 236 1.80 -4.30 24.77
C ARG A 236 3.30 -4.42 25.13
N LYS A 237 4.01 -3.42 25.69
CA LYS A 237 3.68 -2.26 26.55
C LYS A 237 4.76 -1.15 26.39
N VAL A 238 4.36 0.07 26.73
CA VAL A 238 5.07 1.37 26.73
C VAL A 238 6.47 1.33 27.37
N HIS A 239 7.50 1.90 26.73
CA HIS A 239 8.44 2.91 27.27
C HIS A 239 9.39 3.50 26.18
N GLN A 240 9.48 4.83 26.15
CA GLN A 240 10.52 5.74 25.61
C GLN A 240 11.64 5.22 24.69
N ARG A 241 11.59 5.61 23.41
CA ARG A 241 12.56 6.44 22.64
C ARG A 241 12.18 6.36 21.16
N ASP A 242 12.33 7.47 20.45
CA ASP A 242 12.24 7.55 18.99
C ASP A 242 13.19 6.50 18.36
N GLN A 243 12.67 5.38 17.86
CA GLN A 243 13.45 4.22 17.36
C GLN A 243 12.71 3.44 16.25
N SER A 244 11.98 4.12 15.36
CA SER A 244 11.40 3.45 14.19
C SER A 244 12.48 2.96 13.20
N TYR A 245 13.64 3.59 13.24
CA TYR A 245 14.79 3.36 12.36
C TYR A 245 16.03 2.98 13.18
N LEU A 246 16.78 2.00 12.69
CA LEU A 246 18.07 1.55 13.22
C LEU A 246 19.10 1.57 12.08
N ALA A 247 20.10 2.44 12.19
CA ALA A 247 21.21 2.45 11.25
C ALA A 247 22.06 1.19 11.45
N ILE A 248 22.38 0.50 10.35
CA ILE A 248 23.24 -0.71 10.41
C ILE A 248 24.63 -0.34 10.97
N SER A 249 25.11 0.89 10.74
CA SER A 249 26.36 1.41 11.32
C SER A 249 26.39 1.39 12.85
N ASP A 250 25.22 1.50 13.47
CA ASP A 250 25.04 1.64 14.91
C ASP A 250 24.68 0.29 15.56
N MET A 251 24.69 -0.80 14.78
CA MET A 251 24.40 -2.13 15.28
C MET A 251 25.51 -2.68 16.18
N SER A 252 25.08 -3.40 17.20
CA SER A 252 25.93 -4.25 18.04
C SER A 252 25.40 -5.69 18.04
N THR A 253 26.20 -6.62 18.54
CA THR A 253 25.76 -8.01 18.76
C THR A 253 24.56 -8.08 19.70
N ALA A 254 24.48 -7.20 20.70
CA ALA A 254 23.30 -7.04 21.56
C ALA A 254 22.06 -6.61 20.77
N THR A 255 22.22 -5.67 19.83
CA THR A 255 21.14 -5.21 18.94
C THR A 255 20.60 -6.34 18.07
N VAL A 256 21.46 -7.25 17.59
CA VAL A 256 21.04 -8.44 16.83
C VAL A 256 20.12 -9.34 17.67
N VAL A 257 20.44 -9.52 18.96
CA VAL A 257 19.63 -10.30 19.90
C VAL A 257 18.31 -9.58 20.22
N GLU A 258 18.34 -8.26 20.43
CA GLU A 258 17.12 -7.44 20.59
C GLU A 258 16.19 -7.56 19.39
N LEU A 259 16.74 -7.69 18.18
CA LEU A 259 15.98 -7.91 16.96
C LEU A 259 15.39 -9.34 16.85
N GLY A 260 15.57 -10.18 17.87
CA GLY A 260 15.02 -11.52 17.94
C GLY A 260 15.79 -12.55 17.11
N TYR A 261 17.02 -12.22 16.71
CA TYR A 261 17.90 -13.14 15.99
C TYR A 261 18.93 -13.75 16.93
N ARG A 262 19.24 -15.03 16.67
CA ARG A 262 20.30 -15.74 17.38
C ARG A 262 21.50 -15.86 16.45
N LEU A 263 22.64 -15.34 16.89
CA LEU A 263 23.93 -15.58 16.28
C LEU A 263 24.51 -16.89 16.84
N GLU A 264 24.75 -17.87 15.98
CA GLU A 264 25.33 -19.18 16.34
C GLU A 264 26.69 -19.33 15.66
N SER A 265 27.76 -19.44 16.46
CA SER A 265 29.08 -19.83 15.95
C SER A 265 29.04 -21.27 15.46
N THR A 266 29.54 -21.50 14.26
CA THR A 266 29.61 -22.81 13.60
C THR A 266 30.92 -22.93 12.82
N SER A 267 31.16 -24.09 12.22
CA SER A 267 32.25 -24.30 11.27
C SER A 267 31.72 -24.59 9.87
N VAL A 268 32.57 -24.32 8.88
CA VAL A 268 32.42 -24.88 7.52
C VAL A 268 33.28 -26.14 7.39
N PRO A 269 32.99 -27.06 6.45
CA PRO A 269 33.84 -28.23 6.27
C PRO A 269 35.30 -27.84 5.94
N ALA A 270 36.26 -28.61 6.44
CA ALA A 270 37.65 -28.46 6.04
C ALA A 270 37.82 -28.80 4.55
N ILE A 271 38.75 -28.13 3.88
CA ILE A 271 39.02 -28.33 2.45
C ILE A 271 40.24 -29.23 2.30
N GLU A 272 40.16 -30.18 1.37
CA GLU A 272 41.30 -31.01 1.02
C GLU A 272 42.41 -30.16 0.37
N ALA A 273 43.68 -30.44 0.70
CA ALA A 273 44.83 -29.71 0.18
C ALA A 273 44.94 -29.69 -1.36
N SER A 274 44.26 -30.60 -2.06
CA SER A 274 44.18 -30.64 -3.54
C SER A 274 43.18 -29.62 -4.13
N ALA A 275 42.26 -29.10 -3.32
CA ALA A 275 41.21 -28.17 -3.72
C ALA A 275 41.53 -26.70 -3.40
N THR A 276 42.72 -26.41 -2.86
CA THR A 276 43.18 -25.04 -2.59
C THR A 276 43.44 -24.29 -3.89
N LEU A 277 42.66 -23.25 -4.11
CA LEU A 277 42.89 -22.27 -5.16
C LEU A 277 44.14 -21.44 -4.84
N SER A 278 44.92 -21.10 -5.86
CA SER A 278 46.01 -20.12 -5.73
C SER A 278 45.42 -18.72 -5.63
N ILE A 279 45.12 -18.27 -4.42
CA ILE A 279 44.53 -16.95 -4.18
C ILE A 279 45.64 -15.89 -4.01
N PRO A 280 45.63 -14.80 -4.79
CA PRO A 280 46.61 -13.73 -4.64
C PRO A 280 46.48 -13.00 -3.30
N ASP A 281 47.61 -12.52 -2.78
CA ASP A 281 47.63 -11.66 -1.60
C ASP A 281 46.94 -10.32 -1.86
N PHE A 282 46.22 -9.84 -0.84
CA PHE A 282 45.66 -8.50 -0.83
C PHE A 282 46.45 -7.61 0.12
N GLU A 283 46.85 -6.43 -0.37
CA GLU A 283 47.55 -5.43 0.43
C GLU A 283 46.78 -4.12 0.44
N TRP A 284 46.50 -3.61 1.63
CA TRP A 284 45.97 -2.26 1.78
C TRP A 284 47.06 -1.22 1.48
N ILE A 285 46.68 -0.08 0.89
CA ILE A 285 47.58 1.07 0.84
C ILE A 285 47.48 1.77 2.21
N GLU A 286 48.37 1.43 3.14
CA GLU A 286 48.29 1.84 4.55
C GLU A 286 48.21 3.35 4.77
N LYS A 287 48.81 4.14 3.88
CA LYS A 287 48.79 5.61 3.94
C LYS A 287 47.42 6.20 3.61
N LEU A 288 46.53 5.41 3.02
CA LEU A 288 45.21 5.82 2.58
C LEU A 288 44.15 5.13 3.45
N GLY A 289 43.11 5.89 3.82
CA GLY A 289 41.98 5.32 4.56
C GLY A 289 41.23 4.28 3.75
N LYS A 290 40.45 3.42 4.42
CA LYS A 290 39.60 2.40 3.79
C LYS A 290 38.71 2.99 2.68
N TRP A 291 38.12 4.15 2.96
CA TRP A 291 37.20 4.86 2.08
C TRP A 291 37.90 5.73 1.02
N ASP A 292 39.23 5.69 0.95
CA ASP A 292 39.96 6.38 -0.12
C ASP A 292 39.62 5.74 -1.48
N PRO A 293 39.28 6.51 -2.52
CA PRO A 293 38.90 5.99 -3.83
C PRO A 293 39.90 4.96 -4.41
N THR A 294 41.20 5.10 -4.09
CA THR A 294 42.25 4.18 -4.55
C THR A 294 42.13 2.82 -3.87
N ASN A 295 41.90 2.80 -2.55
CA ASN A 295 41.66 1.56 -1.82
C ASN A 295 40.33 0.94 -2.24
N ILE A 296 39.29 1.76 -2.44
CA ILE A 296 37.99 1.32 -2.98
C ILE A 296 38.15 0.58 -4.30
N GLN A 297 38.83 1.20 -5.26
CA GLN A 297 39.10 0.57 -6.55
C GLN A 297 39.91 -0.71 -6.40
N LYS A 298 40.91 -0.73 -5.50
CA LYS A 298 41.79 -1.89 -5.29
C LYS A 298 41.04 -3.10 -4.75
N TYR A 299 40.25 -2.94 -3.69
CA TYR A 299 39.47 -4.06 -3.15
C TYR A 299 38.36 -4.49 -4.10
N GLN A 300 37.74 -3.55 -4.83
CA GLN A 300 36.70 -3.86 -5.79
C GLN A 300 37.28 -4.70 -6.94
N GLN A 301 38.45 -4.32 -7.46
CA GLN A 301 39.13 -5.06 -8.51
C GLN A 301 39.57 -6.44 -8.01
N TYR A 302 40.12 -6.53 -6.80
CA TYR A 302 40.51 -7.80 -6.21
C TYR A 302 39.34 -8.79 -6.13
N VAL A 303 38.19 -8.36 -5.61
CA VAL A 303 36.99 -9.20 -5.53
C VAL A 303 36.45 -9.53 -6.92
N ALA A 304 36.49 -8.60 -7.86
CA ALA A 304 36.08 -8.84 -9.25
C ALA A 304 36.97 -9.88 -9.95
N ASP A 305 38.29 -9.79 -9.78
CA ASP A 305 39.25 -10.77 -10.31
C ASP A 305 39.01 -12.15 -9.72
N MET A 306 38.67 -12.21 -8.43
CA MET A 306 38.34 -13.46 -7.73
C MET A 306 37.03 -14.10 -8.21
N LEU A 307 36.14 -13.34 -8.86
CA LEU A 307 34.85 -13.80 -9.36
C LEU A 307 34.74 -13.77 -10.89
N ARG A 308 35.85 -13.52 -11.60
CA ARG A 308 35.90 -13.33 -13.06
C ARG A 308 35.32 -14.47 -13.90
N ASP A 309 35.28 -15.68 -13.34
CA ASP A 309 34.76 -16.87 -14.03
C ASP A 309 33.23 -16.93 -14.02
N PHE A 310 32.57 -16.11 -13.19
CA PHE A 310 31.11 -16.02 -13.07
C PHE A 310 30.61 -14.80 -13.84
N LEU A 311 30.50 -14.95 -15.16
CA LEU A 311 30.19 -13.84 -16.09
C LEU A 311 28.83 -13.17 -15.82
N ASP A 312 27.89 -13.88 -15.20
CA ASP A 312 26.59 -13.33 -14.83
C ASP A 312 26.60 -12.63 -13.47
N LEU A 313 27.76 -12.40 -12.85
CA LEU A 313 27.88 -11.66 -11.59
C LEU A 313 28.70 -10.38 -11.78
N ALA A 314 28.36 -9.34 -11.03
CA ALA A 314 29.03 -8.05 -11.00
C ALA A 314 29.35 -7.63 -9.57
N VAL A 315 30.51 -7.01 -9.38
CA VAL A 315 30.95 -6.45 -8.10
C VAL A 315 30.68 -4.95 -8.09
N LYS A 316 29.90 -4.48 -7.13
CA LYS A 316 29.49 -3.07 -6.97
C LYS A 316 29.78 -2.58 -5.55
N THR A 317 29.98 -1.28 -5.43
CA THR A 317 30.11 -0.57 -4.13
C THR A 317 28.80 0.08 -3.70
N THR A 318 27.80 0.10 -4.58
CA THR A 318 26.47 0.66 -4.33
C THR A 318 25.39 -0.19 -4.98
N VAL A 319 24.19 -0.15 -4.41
CA VAL A 319 22.96 -0.73 -4.95
C VAL A 319 21.84 0.32 -4.87
N PRO A 320 20.84 0.32 -5.77
CA PRO A 320 19.80 1.34 -5.73
C PRO A 320 19.08 1.38 -4.38
N CYS A 321 19.00 2.60 -3.87
CA CYS A 321 18.31 2.95 -2.63
C CYS A 321 18.89 2.28 -1.36
N ASP A 322 20.12 1.76 -1.37
CA ASP A 322 20.78 1.11 -0.22
C ASP A 322 20.00 -0.07 0.40
N LEU A 323 20.55 -0.72 1.43
CA LEU A 323 19.86 -1.79 2.16
C LEU A 323 18.89 -1.16 3.17
N ASP A 324 17.69 -0.82 2.70
CA ASP A 324 16.57 -0.35 3.52
C ASP A 324 15.51 -1.44 3.63
N ALA A 325 15.43 -2.08 4.80
CA ALA A 325 14.61 -3.26 5.05
C ALA A 325 13.87 -3.16 6.38
N ARG A 326 12.57 -3.41 6.35
CA ARG A 326 11.77 -3.52 7.57
C ARG A 326 11.80 -4.94 8.10
N LEU A 327 12.44 -5.15 9.25
CA LEU A 327 12.47 -6.47 9.88
C LEU A 327 11.08 -6.82 10.43
N SER A 328 10.46 -7.86 9.88
CA SER A 328 9.10 -8.30 10.20
C SER A 328 8.88 -8.52 11.70
N LYS A 329 9.87 -9.08 12.40
CA LYS A 329 9.77 -9.42 13.83
C LYS A 329 9.77 -8.22 14.79
N CYS A 330 10.34 -7.08 14.39
CA CYS A 330 10.62 -5.98 15.32
C CYS A 330 10.01 -4.64 14.90
N HIS A 331 9.41 -4.58 13.71
CA HIS A 331 8.91 -3.35 13.08
C HIS A 331 9.93 -2.20 12.98
N ARG A 332 11.22 -2.46 13.28
CA ARG A 332 12.34 -1.55 13.06
C ARG A 332 12.78 -1.64 11.60
N GLU A 333 13.01 -0.48 11.03
CA GLU A 333 13.62 -0.33 9.70
C GLU A 333 15.14 -0.35 9.86
N LEU A 334 15.81 -1.32 9.25
CA LEU A 334 17.26 -1.30 9.09
C LEU A 334 17.57 -0.50 7.83
N LYS A 335 18.45 0.49 7.93
CA LYS A 335 19.05 1.15 6.76
C LYS A 335 20.55 1.19 6.90
N GLY A 336 21.22 0.96 5.79
CA GLY A 336 22.65 1.10 5.69
C GLY A 336 23.16 0.57 4.37
N ALA A 337 24.48 0.56 4.24
CA ALA A 337 25.17 0.04 3.09
C ALA A 337 26.33 -0.84 3.53
N SER A 338 26.63 -1.82 2.69
CA SER A 338 27.84 -2.62 2.72
C SER A 338 28.92 -2.02 1.83
N ASP A 339 30.18 -2.37 2.08
CA ASP A 339 31.31 -1.85 1.31
C ASP A 339 31.35 -2.38 -0.12
N LEU A 340 30.90 -3.64 -0.28
CA LEU A 340 30.80 -4.33 -1.55
C LEU A 340 29.58 -5.23 -1.61
N TYR A 341 29.06 -5.36 -2.83
CA TYR A 341 27.97 -6.25 -3.19
C TYR A 341 28.36 -7.05 -4.42
N VAL A 342 28.01 -8.34 -4.41
CA VAL A 342 28.04 -9.21 -5.59
C VAL A 342 26.59 -9.44 -6.02
N ILE A 343 26.27 -9.08 -7.25
CA ILE A 343 24.89 -9.08 -7.79
C ILE A 343 24.85 -9.65 -9.21
N PRO A 344 23.72 -10.15 -9.71
CA PRO A 344 23.60 -10.64 -11.08
C PRO A 344 23.72 -9.54 -12.16
N HIS A 345 24.41 -9.84 -13.26
CA HIS A 345 24.66 -8.98 -14.42
C HIS A 345 23.40 -8.77 -15.28
N ALA A 346 22.54 -9.80 -15.38
CA ALA A 346 21.33 -9.78 -16.20
C ALA A 346 20.27 -8.73 -15.74
N CYS A 347 20.47 -8.10 -14.58
CA CYS A 347 19.54 -7.12 -14.01
C CYS A 347 19.78 -5.67 -14.47
N GLY A 348 20.82 -5.37 -15.26
CA GLY A 348 21.07 -4.01 -15.79
C GLY A 348 21.05 -2.91 -14.71
N ASP A 349 20.51 -1.74 -15.05
CA ASP A 349 20.23 -0.63 -14.10
C ASP A 349 18.93 -0.80 -13.30
N LEU A 350 18.20 -1.91 -13.51
CA LEU A 350 16.95 -2.27 -12.83
C LEU A 350 17.19 -3.03 -11.52
N LEU A 351 18.33 -2.80 -10.87
CA LEU A 351 18.75 -3.49 -9.66
C LEU A 351 17.70 -3.35 -8.55
N GLY A 352 16.93 -4.41 -8.32
CA GLY A 352 16.15 -4.59 -7.11
C GLY A 352 17.08 -4.97 -5.96
N ARG A 353 16.87 -4.39 -4.78
CA ARG A 353 17.59 -4.72 -3.54
C ARG A 353 17.48 -6.21 -3.14
N SER A 354 16.63 -6.99 -3.81
CA SER A 354 16.35 -8.43 -3.63
C SER A 354 17.38 -9.37 -4.28
N ASP A 355 18.40 -8.83 -4.97
CA ASP A 355 19.26 -9.59 -5.88
C ASP A 355 20.71 -9.74 -5.38
N VAL A 356 20.97 -9.43 -4.10
CA VAL A 356 22.31 -9.51 -3.51
C VAL A 356 22.72 -10.96 -3.28
N VAL A 357 23.83 -11.40 -3.87
CA VAL A 357 24.36 -12.77 -3.74
C VAL A 357 25.34 -12.86 -2.57
N VAL A 358 26.28 -11.92 -2.52
CA VAL A 358 27.27 -11.78 -1.45
C VAL A 358 27.34 -10.30 -1.09
N LEU A 359 27.50 -10.01 0.20
CA LEU A 359 27.88 -8.68 0.69
C LEU A 359 29.15 -8.80 1.53
N MET A 360 29.99 -7.77 1.51
CA MET A 360 31.26 -7.77 2.22
C MET A 360 31.43 -6.50 3.04
N GLU A 361 31.62 -6.65 4.35
CA GLU A 361 32.21 -5.61 5.20
C GLU A 361 33.72 -5.84 5.27
N LEU A 362 34.47 -4.79 4.94
CA LEU A 362 35.92 -4.76 4.85
C LEU A 362 36.49 -3.95 6.01
N THR A 363 37.62 -4.40 6.56
CA THR A 363 38.37 -3.63 7.54
C THR A 363 39.85 -3.52 7.16
N GLN A 364 40.46 -2.38 7.47
CA GLN A 364 41.91 -2.21 7.39
C GLN A 364 42.62 -2.73 8.66
N SER A 365 41.87 -2.96 9.73
CA SER A 365 42.38 -3.47 10.99
C SER A 365 42.93 -4.89 10.84
N GLU A 366 43.90 -5.23 11.69
CA GLU A 366 44.47 -6.58 11.72
C GLU A 366 43.45 -7.62 12.16
N ASN A 367 42.54 -7.27 13.06
CA ASN A 367 41.51 -8.17 13.61
C ASN A 367 40.11 -7.60 13.35
N LEU A 368 39.13 -8.49 13.16
CA LEU A 368 37.73 -8.09 13.06
C LEU A 368 37.17 -7.69 14.43
N SER A 369 36.43 -6.59 14.46
CA SER A 369 35.75 -6.10 15.66
C SER A 369 34.34 -6.68 15.80
N GLU A 370 33.77 -6.60 17.00
CA GLU A 370 32.35 -6.92 17.20
C GLU A 370 31.42 -6.04 16.35
N GLN A 371 31.85 -4.82 16.01
CA GLN A 371 31.10 -3.92 15.16
C GLN A 371 31.09 -4.41 13.71
N ASP A 372 32.21 -4.94 13.21
CA ASP A 372 32.26 -5.54 11.86
C ASP A 372 31.28 -6.71 11.76
N VAL A 373 31.27 -7.58 12.78
CA VAL A 373 30.30 -8.69 12.90
C VAL A 373 28.86 -8.19 12.88
N ALA A 374 28.53 -7.21 13.72
CA ALA A 374 27.17 -6.69 13.83
C ALA A 374 26.69 -6.01 12.54
N ARG A 375 27.57 -5.28 11.85
CA ARG A 375 27.29 -4.64 10.56
C ARG A 375 27.06 -5.67 9.47
N THR A 376 27.92 -6.68 9.34
CA THR A 376 27.76 -7.74 8.34
C THR A 376 26.44 -8.47 8.55
N VAL A 377 26.10 -8.77 9.80
CA VAL A 377 24.81 -9.37 10.16
C VAL A 377 23.64 -8.46 9.78
N GLY A 378 23.72 -7.16 10.10
CA GLY A 378 22.69 -6.19 9.76
C GLY A 378 22.44 -6.08 8.25
N CYS A 379 23.52 -5.96 7.47
CA CYS A 379 23.48 -5.96 6.01
C CYS A 379 22.87 -7.27 5.47
N MET A 380 23.27 -8.43 6.01
CA MET A 380 22.73 -9.73 5.60
C MET A 380 21.26 -9.88 5.92
N LEU A 381 20.82 -9.46 7.10
CA LEU A 381 19.40 -9.46 7.46
C LEU A 381 18.58 -8.53 6.58
N ALA A 382 19.09 -7.33 6.30
CA ALA A 382 18.42 -6.38 5.44
C ALA A 382 18.29 -6.93 4.02
N ALA A 383 19.38 -7.42 3.43
CA ALA A 383 19.38 -8.08 2.13
C ALA A 383 18.39 -9.25 2.13
N ASN A 384 18.47 -10.17 3.10
CA ASN A 384 17.63 -11.36 3.20
C ASN A 384 16.13 -11.04 3.35
N THR A 385 15.78 -9.91 3.96
CA THR A 385 14.38 -9.49 4.17
C THR A 385 13.75 -8.92 2.90
N ILE A 386 14.55 -8.41 1.97
CA ILE A 386 14.07 -7.84 0.71
C ILE A 386 13.87 -8.93 -0.37
N PHE A 387 14.21 -10.19 -0.09
CA PHE A 387 13.99 -11.30 -1.03
C PHE A 387 12.51 -11.59 -1.25
N ASP A 388 12.11 -11.54 -2.52
CA ASP A 388 10.79 -11.95 -2.98
C ASP A 388 10.71 -13.49 -3.05
N LYS A 389 9.65 -14.04 -2.43
CA LYS A 389 9.33 -15.47 -2.39
C LYS A 389 8.92 -16.04 -3.74
N GLU A 390 8.39 -15.20 -4.63
CA GLU A 390 7.82 -15.67 -5.91
C GLU A 390 8.89 -16.07 -6.93
N VAL A 391 10.14 -15.62 -6.72
CA VAL A 391 11.26 -15.89 -7.62
C VAL A 391 12.35 -16.63 -6.85
N TYR A 392 12.31 -17.97 -6.82
CA TYR A 392 13.31 -18.88 -6.22
C TYR A 392 14.74 -18.33 -6.31
N ARG A 393 15.24 -17.65 -5.27
CA ARG A 393 16.57 -17.04 -5.25
C ARG A 393 17.34 -17.54 -4.01
N PRO A 394 18.63 -17.85 -4.15
CA PRO A 394 19.47 -18.27 -3.03
C PRO A 394 19.67 -17.13 -2.04
N THR A 395 19.70 -17.44 -0.74
CA THR A 395 19.90 -16.48 0.34
C THR A 395 21.28 -15.80 0.24
N PRO A 396 21.41 -14.52 0.65
CA PRO A 396 22.66 -13.79 0.57
C PRO A 396 23.66 -14.35 1.58
N VAL A 397 24.95 -14.35 1.23
CA VAL A 397 26.05 -14.66 2.15
C VAL A 397 26.73 -13.38 2.58
N GLY A 398 26.85 -13.16 3.88
CA GLY A 398 27.63 -12.06 4.45
C GLY A 398 29.09 -12.46 4.65
N VAL A 399 30.01 -11.54 4.39
CA VAL A 399 31.44 -11.71 4.65
C VAL A 399 31.95 -10.53 5.46
N ALA A 400 32.67 -10.80 6.54
CA ALA A 400 33.48 -9.79 7.23
C ALA A 400 34.95 -10.17 7.09
N THR A 401 35.79 -9.26 6.60
CA THR A 401 37.19 -9.60 6.34
C THR A 401 38.12 -8.40 6.27
N ASN A 402 39.40 -8.63 6.57
CA ASN A 402 40.49 -7.70 6.25
C ASN A 402 41.14 -7.97 4.88
N LEU A 403 40.59 -8.92 4.11
CA LEU A 403 41.07 -9.50 2.84
C LEU A 403 42.42 -10.24 2.92
N ARG A 404 42.99 -10.36 4.12
CA ARG A 404 44.24 -11.06 4.40
C ARG A 404 43.94 -12.39 5.10
N ASP A 405 43.91 -12.37 6.41
CA ASP A 405 43.90 -13.56 7.27
C ASP A 405 42.72 -13.60 8.24
N GLU A 406 41.88 -12.56 8.27
CA GLU A 406 40.64 -12.52 9.05
C GLU A 406 39.45 -12.74 8.13
N TRP A 407 38.71 -13.82 8.36
CA TRP A 407 37.55 -14.17 7.54
C TRP A 407 36.42 -14.71 8.42
N LEU A 408 35.26 -14.06 8.34
CA LEU A 408 34.02 -14.57 8.91
C LEU A 408 32.97 -14.68 7.80
N LEU A 409 32.34 -15.84 7.71
CA LEU A 409 31.25 -16.13 6.78
C LEU A 409 29.92 -16.20 7.54
N PHE A 410 28.89 -15.56 7.00
CA PHE A 410 27.56 -15.45 7.60
C PHE A 410 26.49 -15.93 6.64
N TRP A 411 25.53 -16.70 7.15
CA TRP A 411 24.34 -17.11 6.40
C TRP A 411 23.16 -17.36 7.33
N VAL A 412 21.96 -17.43 6.76
CA VAL A 412 20.76 -17.81 7.50
C VAL A 412 20.64 -19.33 7.51
N GLY A 413 20.66 -19.91 8.71
CA GLY A 413 20.51 -21.34 8.92
C GLY A 413 19.07 -21.85 8.72
N PRO A 414 18.87 -23.17 8.66
CA PRO A 414 17.56 -23.78 8.39
C PRO A 414 16.49 -23.50 9.45
N ARG A 415 16.88 -23.07 10.66
CA ARG A 415 15.97 -22.68 11.75
C ARG A 415 15.76 -21.16 11.81
N GLY A 416 16.26 -20.42 10.82
CA GLY A 416 16.24 -18.95 10.80
C GLY A 416 17.23 -18.30 11.76
N GLN A 417 18.17 -19.05 12.32
CA GLN A 417 19.31 -18.49 13.06
C GLN A 417 20.32 -17.88 12.10
N ILE A 418 21.18 -17.00 12.58
CA ILE A 418 22.34 -16.53 11.81
C ILE A 418 23.52 -17.42 12.18
N CYS A 419 24.01 -18.17 11.21
CA CYS A 419 25.22 -18.95 11.34
C CYS A 419 26.44 -18.06 11.04
N MET A 420 27.46 -18.14 11.89
CA MET A 420 28.74 -17.45 11.71
C MET A 420 29.88 -18.46 11.78
N ALA A 421 30.69 -18.55 10.73
CA ALA A 421 31.88 -19.40 10.69
C ALA A 421 33.15 -18.56 10.61
N GLY A 422 34.03 -18.73 11.59
CA GLY A 422 35.42 -18.24 11.59
C GLY A 422 36.45 -19.36 11.65
N VAL A 423 36.00 -20.61 11.72
CA VAL A 423 36.83 -21.80 11.70
C VAL A 423 36.25 -22.87 10.78
N ASP A 424 37.07 -23.82 10.37
CA ASP A 424 36.66 -25.02 9.66
C ASP A 424 36.31 -26.19 10.60
N SER A 425 35.97 -27.36 10.06
CA SER A 425 35.60 -28.54 10.85
C SER A 425 36.75 -29.15 11.64
N ASN A 426 37.99 -28.76 11.35
CA ASN A 426 39.18 -29.11 12.12
C ASN A 426 39.47 -28.07 13.24
N ASN A 427 38.60 -27.07 13.40
CA ASN A 427 38.77 -25.89 14.25
C ASN A 427 39.97 -25.01 13.86
N GLU A 428 40.42 -25.10 12.61
CA GLU A 428 41.43 -24.19 12.08
C GLU A 428 40.75 -22.88 11.66
N LYS A 429 41.38 -21.74 11.98
CA LYS A 429 40.91 -20.42 11.54
C LYS A 429 40.77 -20.41 10.02
N LEU A 430 39.69 -19.83 9.51
CA LEU A 430 39.48 -19.76 8.07
C LEU A 430 40.64 -19.03 7.39
N SER A 431 41.38 -19.78 6.57
CA SER A 431 42.33 -19.18 5.65
C SER A 431 41.59 -18.45 4.53
N ARG A 432 42.32 -17.57 3.84
CA ARG A 432 41.83 -16.91 2.63
C ARG A 432 41.38 -17.91 1.57
N GLU A 433 42.14 -18.97 1.36
CA GLU A 433 41.84 -20.05 0.41
C GLU A 433 40.53 -20.73 0.78
N THR A 434 40.31 -20.95 2.08
CA THR A 434 39.11 -21.58 2.59
C THR A 434 37.88 -20.69 2.45
N ALA A 435 38.00 -19.41 2.82
CA ALA A 435 36.93 -18.45 2.65
C ALA A 435 36.54 -18.30 1.17
N TRP A 436 37.51 -18.10 0.29
CA TRP A 436 37.25 -17.95 -1.14
C TRP A 436 36.71 -19.20 -1.80
N HIS A 437 37.13 -20.40 -1.38
CA HIS A 437 36.53 -21.65 -1.86
C HIS A 437 35.01 -21.64 -1.64
N TYR A 438 34.56 -21.29 -0.43
CA TYR A 438 33.14 -21.28 -0.11
C TYR A 438 32.37 -20.11 -0.75
N ILE A 439 32.96 -18.92 -0.80
CA ILE A 439 32.38 -17.77 -1.52
C ILE A 439 32.17 -18.13 -2.99
N ARG A 440 33.20 -18.67 -3.66
CA ARG A 440 33.11 -19.08 -5.06
C ARG A 440 32.12 -20.22 -5.28
N LYS A 441 32.02 -21.17 -4.35
CA LYS A 441 31.03 -22.26 -4.42
C LYS A 441 29.60 -21.74 -4.36
N HIS A 442 29.34 -20.74 -3.51
CA HIS A 442 28.05 -20.05 -3.46
C HIS A 442 27.76 -19.30 -4.76
N CYS A 443 28.72 -18.50 -5.25
CA CYS A 443 28.59 -17.80 -6.53
C CYS A 443 28.34 -18.77 -7.69
N ALA A 444 29.04 -19.90 -7.76
CA ALA A 444 28.83 -20.93 -8.78
C ALA A 444 27.42 -21.53 -8.71
N TYR A 445 26.94 -21.82 -7.50
CA TYR A 445 25.57 -22.29 -7.28
C TYR A 445 24.55 -21.27 -7.77
N VAL A 446 24.72 -20.00 -7.41
CA VAL A 446 23.84 -18.90 -7.85
C VAL A 446 23.88 -18.74 -9.38
N ASN A 447 25.08 -18.75 -9.99
CA ASN A 447 25.24 -18.66 -11.44
C ASN A 447 24.47 -19.79 -12.15
N SER A 448 24.57 -21.02 -11.64
CA SER A 448 23.87 -22.18 -12.23
C SER A 448 22.33 -22.01 -12.20
N ILE A 449 21.78 -21.36 -11.17
CA ILE A 449 20.35 -21.06 -11.09
C ILE A 449 19.97 -20.04 -12.19
N TYR A 450 20.76 -18.99 -12.36
CA TYR A 450 20.50 -17.97 -13.39
C TYR A 450 20.66 -18.52 -14.81
N GLU A 451 21.73 -19.27 -15.10
CA GLU A 451 21.93 -19.92 -16.39
C GLU A 451 20.74 -20.82 -16.76
N SER A 452 20.22 -21.60 -15.80
CA SER A 452 19.07 -22.48 -16.02
C SER A 452 17.77 -21.72 -16.35
N ARG A 453 17.60 -20.51 -15.80
CA ARG A 453 16.44 -19.64 -16.03
C ARG A 453 16.49 -18.91 -17.36
N PHE A 454 17.67 -18.46 -17.79
CA PHE A 454 17.80 -17.69 -19.04
C PHE A 454 17.91 -18.58 -20.29
N THR A 455 18.33 -19.84 -20.15
CA THR A 455 18.38 -20.78 -21.28
C THR A 455 17.04 -21.46 -21.59
N LYS A 456 16.15 -21.61 -20.59
CA LYS A 456 14.80 -22.13 -20.77
C LYS A 456 13.81 -20.99 -20.62
N ARG A 457 13.19 -20.53 -21.71
CA ARG A 457 12.03 -19.60 -21.69
C ARG A 457 10.80 -20.27 -21.04
N GLU A 458 10.91 -20.79 -19.82
CA GLU A 458 9.82 -21.38 -19.06
C GLU A 458 9.21 -20.29 -18.17
N THR A 459 7.95 -19.96 -18.46
CA THR A 459 7.17 -18.92 -17.77
C THR A 459 6.49 -19.40 -16.49
N VAL A 460 6.68 -20.66 -16.10
CA VAL A 460 6.04 -21.26 -14.93
C VAL A 460 7.07 -22.10 -14.19
N ILE A 461 7.36 -21.74 -12.93
CA ILE A 461 8.26 -22.51 -12.09
C ILE A 461 7.49 -23.70 -11.53
N ASP A 462 7.84 -24.89 -12.01
CA ASP A 462 7.39 -26.16 -11.44
C ASP A 462 8.04 -26.34 -10.05
N GLU A 463 7.23 -26.25 -8.99
CA GLU A 463 7.65 -26.47 -7.59
C GLU A 463 8.36 -27.82 -7.38
N SER A 464 8.12 -28.81 -8.26
CA SER A 464 8.80 -30.11 -8.21
C SER A 464 10.24 -30.11 -8.76
N LYS A 465 10.72 -28.98 -9.29
CA LYS A 465 12.07 -28.78 -9.85
C LYS A 465 12.91 -27.76 -9.06
N SER A 466 12.65 -27.57 -7.77
CA SER A 466 13.46 -26.68 -6.92
C SER A 466 14.95 -27.07 -6.97
N PRO A 467 15.89 -26.14 -7.22
CA PRO A 467 17.32 -26.43 -7.18
C PRO A 467 17.73 -27.06 -5.85
N THR A 468 18.63 -28.03 -5.89
CA THR A 468 19.16 -28.67 -4.67
C THR A 468 19.83 -27.62 -3.78
N PRO A 469 19.54 -27.59 -2.47
CA PRO A 469 20.19 -26.72 -1.51
C PRO A 469 21.71 -26.64 -1.63
N HIS A 470 22.29 -25.45 -1.41
CA HIS A 470 23.73 -25.33 -1.31
C HIS A 470 24.22 -26.15 -0.10
N PRO A 471 25.25 -27.00 -0.27
CA PRO A 471 25.63 -28.01 0.74
C PRO A 471 26.18 -27.43 2.06
N VAL A 472 26.58 -26.16 2.09
CA VAL A 472 27.15 -25.52 3.29
C VAL A 472 26.25 -24.40 3.80
N PHE A 473 25.99 -23.39 2.96
CA PHE A 473 25.08 -22.29 3.29
C PHE A 473 23.59 -22.62 3.27
N GLY A 474 23.21 -23.88 3.01
CA GLY A 474 21.82 -24.34 3.08
C GLY A 474 20.99 -24.07 1.82
N GLY A 475 19.70 -24.35 1.94
CA GLY A 475 18.75 -24.37 0.83
C GLY A 475 18.04 -23.07 0.55
N ILE A 476 17.44 -23.03 -0.65
CA ILE A 476 16.44 -22.05 -1.06
C ILE A 476 15.44 -21.87 0.08
N ASN A 477 15.11 -20.63 0.43
CA ASN A 477 14.15 -20.29 1.48
C ASN A 477 14.59 -20.66 2.92
N ALA A 478 15.87 -21.01 3.15
CA ALA A 478 16.40 -21.25 4.49
C ALA A 478 16.22 -19.99 5.36
N GLY A 479 15.26 -20.06 6.28
CA GLY A 479 14.96 -18.98 7.20
C GLY A 479 14.25 -17.79 6.55
N PHE A 480 13.28 -18.03 5.64
CA PHE A 480 12.14 -17.13 5.70
C PHE A 480 11.63 -17.15 7.12
N LEU A 481 11.73 -16.00 7.77
CA LEU A 481 11.14 -15.73 9.06
C LEU A 481 9.68 -16.13 8.94
N THR A 482 9.39 -17.34 9.43
CA THR A 482 8.06 -17.94 9.39
C THR A 482 7.10 -16.95 10.01
N LYS A 483 5.98 -16.74 9.30
CA LYS A 483 4.88 -15.82 9.61
C LYS A 483 4.56 -15.73 11.10
#